data_AF-A0A8H5I1I4-F1
#
_entry.id   AF-A0A8H5I1I4-F1
#
_cell.length_a   1.000
_cell.length_b   1.000
_cell.length_c   1.000
_cell.angle_alpha   90.00
_cell.angle_beta   90.00
_cell.angle_gamma   90.00
#
_symmetry.space_group_name_H-M   'P 1'
#
loop_
_entity.id
_entity.type
_entity.pdbx_description
1 polymer ?
#
loop_
_entity_poly.entity_id
_entity_poly.type
_entity_poly.pdbx_seq_one_letter_code
_entity_poly.pdbx_strand_id
1 'polypeptide(L)'
;MSTQPTDAVATQTNRHNLSAVERQRVQLDRLLKDPTKAVYIPLAPKEKTIRPAREMMKNVQGSSAGAGSGEFHVYKASRRREYERLALLEEESRRETDEAEFKKKREEIEAVAEAKTAKNRAKRQKKKEKARTATMKESAEGSSSAHGEGGHVPLKKRRLVNGRELVFKKQGENEEEASAEEEKEEEIAGVEEAQVTIQTLIPVAPPKMTIHEDN
;
A
#
# COMPACT_ATOMS: atom_id res chain seq x y z
N MET A 1 -10.52 -0.03 48.42
CA MET A 1 -11.55 -0.14 47.38
C MET A 1 -11.23 -1.35 46.53
N SER A 2 -11.81 -2.50 46.88
CA SER A 2 -11.54 -3.80 46.27
C SER A 2 -12.49 -3.99 45.08
N THR A 3 -11.99 -3.89 43.86
CA THR A 3 -12.76 -4.24 42.67
C THR A 3 -12.72 -5.76 42.49
N GLN A 4 -13.84 -6.43 42.79
CA GLN A 4 -14.05 -7.84 42.51
C GLN A 4 -13.82 -8.13 41.01
N PRO A 5 -13.28 -9.30 40.62
CA PRO A 5 -13.25 -9.71 39.22
C PRO A 5 -14.70 -9.90 38.75
N THR A 6 -15.13 -9.05 37.83
CA THR A 6 -16.45 -9.13 37.20
C THR A 6 -16.58 -10.43 36.43
N ASP A 7 -17.52 -11.26 36.86
CA ASP A 7 -18.22 -12.35 36.17
C ASP A 7 -17.49 -13.04 35.01
N ALA A 8 -16.99 -14.25 35.31
CA ALA A 8 -16.66 -15.25 34.32
C ALA A 8 -17.94 -15.70 33.59
N VAL A 9 -18.30 -14.97 32.53
CA VAL A 9 -19.24 -15.48 31.52
C VAL A 9 -18.57 -16.69 30.89
N ALA A 10 -19.00 -17.88 31.31
CA ALA A 10 -18.56 -19.16 30.74
C ALA A 10 -19.06 -19.25 29.30
N THR A 11 -18.35 -18.63 28.37
CA THR A 11 -18.57 -18.81 26.94
C THR A 11 -18.20 -20.24 26.59
N GLN A 12 -19.10 -20.94 25.88
CA GLN A 12 -18.85 -22.31 25.41
C GLN A 12 -17.53 -22.34 24.64
N THR A 13 -16.50 -22.98 25.21
CA THR A 13 -15.19 -23.07 24.57
C THR A 13 -15.27 -24.13 23.49
N ASN A 14 -15.35 -23.71 22.22
CA ASN A 14 -15.22 -24.63 21.11
C ASN A 14 -13.79 -25.20 21.12
N ARG A 15 -13.67 -26.51 21.35
CA ARG A 15 -12.36 -27.20 21.38
C ARG A 15 -11.67 -27.21 20.01
N HIS A 16 -12.43 -26.99 18.94
CA HIS A 16 -11.98 -26.92 17.56
C HIS A 16 -12.60 -25.70 16.87
N ASN A 17 -11.88 -25.10 15.91
CA ASN A 17 -12.28 -23.88 15.19
C ASN A 17 -12.49 -22.64 16.07
N LEU A 18 -11.49 -22.35 16.92
CA LEU A 18 -11.45 -21.14 17.74
C LEU A 18 -11.62 -19.88 16.90
N SER A 19 -12.51 -18.98 17.35
CA SER A 19 -12.65 -17.62 16.83
C SER A 19 -11.35 -16.83 17.00
N ALA A 20 -11.15 -15.75 16.22
CA ALA A 20 -9.95 -14.92 16.30
C ALA A 20 -9.67 -14.43 17.74
N VAL A 21 -10.71 -14.03 18.46
CA VAL A 21 -10.63 -13.60 19.86
C VAL A 21 -10.26 -14.75 20.78
N GLU A 22 -10.80 -15.94 20.56
CA GLU A 22 -10.51 -17.13 21.37
C GLU A 22 -9.07 -17.61 21.16
N ARG A 23 -8.54 -17.54 19.93
CA ARG A 23 -7.12 -17.83 19.64
C ARG A 23 -6.19 -16.89 20.40
N GLN A 24 -6.52 -15.60 20.43
CA GLN A 24 -5.76 -14.60 21.19
C GLN A 24 -5.83 -14.88 22.69
N ARG A 25 -7.01 -15.18 23.24
CA ARG A 25 -7.17 -15.58 24.66
C ARG A 25 -6.27 -16.77 25.01
N VAL A 26 -6.31 -17.85 24.23
CA VAL A 26 -5.47 -19.04 24.44
C VAL A 26 -3.97 -18.70 24.37
N GLN A 27 -3.56 -17.81 23.47
CA GLN A 27 -2.17 -17.35 23.39
C GLN A 27 -1.76 -16.51 24.62
N LEU A 28 -2.65 -15.63 25.09
CA LEU A 28 -2.43 -14.82 26.28
C LEU A 28 -2.38 -15.69 27.54
N ASP A 29 -3.30 -16.63 27.70
CA ASP A 29 -3.29 -17.57 28.84
C ASP A 29 -1.99 -18.38 28.88
N ARG A 30 -1.48 -18.79 27.71
CA ARG A 30 -0.19 -19.47 27.59
C ARG A 30 0.99 -18.57 27.96
N LEU A 31 0.94 -17.30 27.57
CA LEU A 31 2.01 -16.32 27.83
C LEU A 31 2.05 -15.88 29.30
N LEU A 32 0.87 -15.68 29.90
CA LEU A 32 0.68 -15.22 31.28
C LEU A 32 0.89 -16.34 32.31
N LYS A 33 0.93 -17.61 31.88
CA LYS A 33 1.26 -18.74 32.75
C LYS A 33 2.63 -18.56 33.44
N ASP A 34 3.62 -18.06 32.69
CA ASP A 34 4.99 -17.83 33.18
C ASP A 34 5.46 -16.41 32.77
N PRO A 35 5.10 -15.35 33.51
CA PRO A 35 5.36 -13.96 33.11
C PRO A 35 6.85 -13.56 33.19
N THR A 36 7.70 -14.38 33.81
CA THR A 36 9.15 -14.17 33.91
C THR A 36 9.90 -14.61 32.66
N LYS A 37 9.27 -15.38 31.77
CA LYS A 37 9.89 -15.87 30.54
C LYS A 37 9.86 -14.79 29.47
N ALA A 38 11.03 -14.39 28.97
CA ALA A 38 11.11 -13.45 27.86
C ALA A 38 10.37 -13.97 26.62
N VAL A 39 9.54 -13.11 26.04
CA VAL A 39 8.73 -13.45 24.86
C VAL A 39 9.63 -13.50 23.63
N TYR A 40 9.55 -14.59 22.86
CA TYR A 40 10.24 -14.70 21.58
C TYR A 40 9.48 -13.93 20.51
N ILE A 41 10.04 -12.78 20.10
CA ILE A 41 9.58 -12.03 18.93
C ILE A 41 10.49 -12.44 17.77
N PRO A 42 9.97 -13.04 16.69
CA PRO A 42 10.79 -13.43 15.56
C PRO A 42 11.42 -12.19 14.92
N LEU A 43 12.70 -12.29 14.56
CA LEU A 43 13.35 -11.26 13.76
C LEU A 43 12.76 -11.25 12.35
N ALA A 44 12.92 -10.12 11.65
CA ALA A 44 12.52 -9.99 10.26
C ALA A 44 13.13 -11.11 9.41
N PRO A 45 12.40 -11.62 8.39
CA PRO A 45 12.90 -12.65 7.51
C PRO A 45 14.18 -12.16 6.81
N LYS A 46 15.23 -12.97 6.88
CA LYS A 46 16.51 -12.66 6.21
C LYS A 46 16.36 -12.89 4.71
N GLU A 47 17.04 -12.06 3.93
CA GLU A 47 17.15 -12.26 2.48
C GLU A 47 17.93 -13.54 2.17
N LYS A 48 17.58 -14.17 1.04
CA LYS A 48 18.23 -15.40 0.60
C LYS A 48 19.62 -15.05 0.10
N THR A 49 20.67 -15.59 0.73
CA THR A 49 22.05 -15.37 0.30
C THR A 49 22.72 -16.70 -0.01
N ILE A 50 23.61 -16.70 -1.01
CA ILE A 50 24.44 -17.86 -1.33
C ILE A 50 25.73 -17.79 -0.53
N ARG A 51 26.22 -18.96 -0.13
CA ARG A 51 27.49 -19.06 0.58
C ARG A 51 28.62 -18.51 -0.30
N PRO A 52 29.53 -17.69 0.25
CA PRO A 52 30.65 -17.16 -0.51
C PRO A 52 31.51 -18.29 -1.09
N ALA A 53 32.11 -18.03 -2.24
CA ALA A 53 33.07 -18.94 -2.83
C ALA A 53 34.25 -19.15 -1.88
N ARG A 54 34.78 -20.37 -1.82
CA ARG A 54 35.94 -20.69 -0.98
C ARG A 54 37.19 -20.08 -1.62
N GLU A 55 37.98 -19.36 -0.83
CA GLU A 55 39.19 -18.66 -1.32
C GLU A 55 40.25 -19.60 -1.92
N MET A 56 40.55 -20.72 -1.24
CA MET A 56 41.51 -21.70 -1.72
C MET A 56 40.90 -23.09 -1.78
N MET A 57 40.99 -23.72 -2.95
CA MET A 57 40.61 -25.11 -3.14
C MET A 57 41.82 -26.00 -2.90
N LYS A 58 41.72 -26.91 -1.93
CA LYS A 58 42.85 -27.76 -1.50
C LYS A 58 43.12 -28.96 -2.42
N ASN A 59 42.14 -29.34 -3.23
CA ASN A 59 42.15 -30.57 -4.03
C ASN A 59 42.11 -30.27 -5.53
N VAL A 60 42.96 -29.35 -6.00
CA VAL A 60 43.05 -29.03 -7.43
C VAL A 60 43.99 -30.04 -8.10
N GLN A 61 43.43 -30.88 -8.97
CA GLN A 61 44.19 -31.81 -9.80
C GLN A 61 44.93 -31.01 -10.90
N GLY A 62 46.10 -31.49 -11.36
CA GLY A 62 46.89 -30.80 -12.38
C GLY A 62 46.14 -30.59 -13.70
N SER A 63 46.45 -29.51 -14.42
CA SER A 63 45.68 -29.07 -15.61
C SER A 63 45.66 -30.07 -16.76
N SER A 64 46.67 -30.94 -16.86
CA SER A 64 46.78 -31.98 -17.90
C SER A 64 46.25 -33.34 -17.45
N ALA A 65 45.78 -33.44 -16.20
CA ALA A 65 45.31 -34.70 -15.66
C ALA A 65 43.87 -34.99 -16.16
N GLY A 66 43.56 -36.25 -16.45
CA GLY A 66 42.28 -36.65 -17.02
C GLY A 66 41.07 -36.44 -16.08
N ALA A 67 39.86 -36.49 -16.64
CA ALA A 67 38.63 -36.36 -15.88
C ALA A 67 38.47 -37.53 -14.89
N GLY A 68 38.43 -37.22 -13.59
CA GLY A 68 38.14 -38.20 -12.54
C GLY A 68 36.64 -38.50 -12.43
N SER A 69 36.29 -39.60 -11.77
CA SER A 69 34.89 -40.02 -11.56
C SER A 69 34.06 -39.01 -10.73
N GLY A 70 34.71 -38.21 -9.89
CA GLY A 70 34.07 -37.17 -9.08
C GLY A 70 33.84 -35.84 -9.80
N GLU A 71 34.45 -35.61 -10.95
CA GLU A 71 34.45 -34.30 -11.63
C GLU A 71 33.04 -33.88 -12.07
N PHE A 72 32.23 -34.85 -12.50
CA PHE A 72 30.82 -34.61 -12.85
C PHE A 72 30.02 -34.01 -11.69
N HIS A 73 30.22 -34.51 -10.48
CA HIS A 73 29.51 -34.02 -9.30
C HIS A 73 30.00 -32.63 -8.87
N VAL A 74 31.30 -32.36 -9.01
CA VAL A 74 31.88 -31.04 -8.79
C VAL A 74 31.24 -30.02 -9.73
N TYR A 75 31.16 -30.34 -11.02
CA TYR A 75 30.52 -29.51 -12.02
C TYR A 75 29.02 -29.28 -11.75
N LYS A 76 28.27 -30.35 -11.43
CA LYS A 76 26.85 -30.25 -11.09
C LYS A 76 26.61 -29.31 -9.91
N ALA A 77 27.43 -29.41 -8.87
CA ALA A 77 27.34 -28.57 -7.68
C ALA A 77 27.79 -27.12 -7.91
N SER A 78 28.80 -26.89 -8.77
CA SER A 78 29.22 -25.53 -9.13
C SER A 78 28.20 -24.84 -10.03
N ARG A 79 27.70 -25.53 -11.07
CA ARG A 79 26.66 -25.03 -11.97
C ARG A 79 25.37 -24.69 -11.21
N ARG A 80 24.94 -25.54 -10.28
CA ARG A 80 23.75 -25.26 -9.45
C ARG A 80 23.93 -23.99 -8.61
N ARG A 81 25.07 -23.85 -7.93
CA ARG A 81 25.39 -22.65 -7.16
C ARG A 81 25.43 -21.40 -8.03
N GLU A 82 25.96 -21.52 -9.25
CA GLU A 82 26.04 -20.39 -10.17
C GLU A 82 24.67 -19.96 -10.70
N TYR A 83 23.79 -20.91 -11.04
CA TYR A 83 22.42 -20.59 -11.42
C TYR A 83 21.62 -19.95 -10.28
N GLU A 84 21.76 -20.45 -9.06
CA GLU A 84 21.17 -19.81 -7.88
C GLU A 84 21.70 -18.38 -7.74
N ARG A 85 23.01 -18.15 -7.98
CA ARG A 85 23.64 -16.83 -7.85
C ARG A 85 23.15 -15.85 -8.90
N LEU A 86 23.06 -16.28 -10.15
CA LEU A 86 22.52 -15.47 -11.23
C LEU A 86 21.04 -15.17 -11.00
N ALA A 87 20.25 -16.14 -10.52
CA ALA A 87 18.84 -15.93 -10.22
C ALA A 87 18.62 -14.92 -9.08
N LEU A 88 19.43 -14.96 -8.01
CA LEU A 88 19.36 -13.96 -6.94
C LEU A 88 19.76 -12.56 -7.43
N LEU A 89 20.83 -12.45 -8.21
CA LEU A 89 21.26 -11.17 -8.79
C LEU A 89 20.17 -10.57 -9.70
N GLU A 90 19.53 -11.41 -10.51
CA GLU A 90 18.43 -10.99 -11.37
C GLU A 90 17.20 -10.57 -10.55
N GLU A 91 16.86 -11.32 -9.50
CA GLU A 91 15.76 -10.97 -8.59
C GLU A 91 16.03 -9.64 -7.84
N GLU A 92 17.25 -9.44 -7.33
CA GLU A 92 17.67 -8.20 -6.68
C GLU A 92 17.60 -7.01 -7.64
N SER A 93 18.18 -7.12 -8.83
CA SER A 93 18.13 -6.05 -9.84
C SER A 93 16.69 -5.68 -10.23
N ARG A 94 15.81 -6.67 -10.42
CA ARG A 94 14.38 -6.43 -10.71
C ARG A 94 13.68 -5.71 -9.54
N ARG A 95 13.93 -6.14 -8.29
CA ARG A 95 13.37 -5.47 -7.11
C ARG A 95 13.86 -4.03 -7.00
N GLU A 96 15.14 -3.78 -7.22
CA GLU A 96 15.72 -2.44 -7.17
C GLU A 96 15.11 -1.52 -8.24
N THR A 97 14.93 -2.01 -9.47
CA THR A 97 14.28 -1.23 -10.53
C THR A 97 12.82 -0.91 -10.18
N ASP A 98 12.06 -1.90 -9.71
CA ASP A 98 10.65 -1.73 -9.35
C ASP A 98 10.49 -0.76 -8.18
N GLU A 99 11.35 -0.86 -7.16
CA GLU A 99 11.38 0.07 -6.03
C GLU A 99 11.75 1.49 -6.45
N ALA A 100 12.75 1.64 -7.33
CA ALA A 100 13.17 2.96 -7.81
C ALA A 100 12.05 3.63 -8.62
N GLU A 101 11.35 2.87 -9.47
CA GLU A 101 10.19 3.37 -10.20
C GLU A 101 9.04 3.75 -9.27
N PHE A 102 8.75 2.91 -8.27
CA PHE A 102 7.71 3.18 -7.30
C PHE A 102 8.00 4.43 -6.47
N LYS A 103 9.25 4.59 -5.99
CA LYS A 103 9.70 5.77 -5.24
C LYS A 103 9.54 7.04 -6.08
N LYS A 104 10.01 7.03 -7.35
CA LYS A 104 9.83 8.16 -8.28
C LYS A 104 8.36 8.53 -8.48
N LYS A 105 7.50 7.54 -8.82
CA LYS A 105 6.06 7.77 -9.02
C LYS A 105 5.40 8.34 -7.76
N ARG A 106 5.79 7.86 -6.57
CA ARG A 106 5.28 8.36 -5.29
C ARG A 106 5.70 9.81 -5.04
N GLU A 107 6.98 10.13 -5.25
CA GLU A 107 7.51 11.49 -5.07
C GLU A 107 6.86 12.48 -6.04
N GLU A 108 6.59 12.08 -7.29
CA GLU A 108 5.87 12.90 -8.26
C GLU A 108 4.43 13.21 -7.81
N ILE A 109 3.70 12.19 -7.33
CA ILE A 109 2.34 12.37 -6.82
C ILE A 109 2.34 13.28 -5.59
N GLU A 110 3.28 13.08 -4.67
CA GLU A 110 3.45 13.89 -3.46
C GLU A 110 3.77 15.34 -3.83
N ALA A 111 4.72 15.59 -4.74
CA ALA A 111 5.07 16.93 -5.21
C ALA A 111 3.89 17.64 -5.88
N VAL A 112 3.10 16.95 -6.69
CA VAL A 112 1.89 17.51 -7.32
C VAL A 112 0.83 17.86 -6.26
N ALA A 113 0.64 17.01 -5.25
CA ALA A 113 -0.27 17.28 -4.14
C ALA A 113 0.21 18.48 -3.29
N GLU A 114 1.50 18.55 -3.00
CA GLU A 114 2.13 19.65 -2.29
C GLU A 114 2.03 20.97 -3.05
N ALA A 115 2.29 20.98 -4.36
CA ALA A 115 2.14 22.18 -5.18
C ALA A 115 0.70 22.72 -5.16
N LYS A 116 -0.30 21.83 -5.27
CA LYS A 116 -1.72 22.19 -5.18
C LYS A 116 -2.08 22.73 -3.79
N THR A 117 -1.64 22.07 -2.73
CA THR A 117 -1.94 22.48 -1.36
C THR A 117 -1.21 23.77 -0.97
N ALA A 118 0.05 23.96 -1.38
CA ALA A 118 0.83 25.17 -1.18
C ALA A 118 0.19 26.38 -1.89
N LYS A 119 -0.24 26.23 -3.16
CA LYS A 119 -0.97 27.29 -3.89
C LYS A 119 -2.24 27.70 -3.15
N ASN A 120 -3.00 26.74 -2.64
CA ASN A 120 -4.23 27.01 -1.90
C ASN A 120 -3.95 27.63 -0.51
N ARG A 121 -2.89 27.17 0.17
CA ARG A 121 -2.43 27.72 1.45
C ARG A 121 -1.98 29.18 1.29
N ALA A 122 -1.20 29.49 0.26
CA ALA A 122 -0.76 30.85 -0.06
C ALA A 122 -1.95 31.78 -0.34
N LYS A 123 -2.97 31.33 -1.09
CA LYS A 123 -4.21 32.10 -1.30
C LYS A 123 -4.94 32.40 0.02
N ARG A 124 -5.03 31.42 0.93
CA ARG A 124 -5.67 31.59 2.25
C ARG A 124 -4.86 32.52 3.15
N GLN A 125 -3.53 32.41 3.17
CA GLN A 125 -2.65 33.29 3.93
C GLN A 125 -2.75 34.74 3.46
N LYS A 126 -2.68 35.01 2.15
CA LYS A 126 -2.90 36.35 1.59
C LYS A 126 -4.26 36.94 1.98
N LYS A 127 -5.33 36.12 1.98
CA LYS A 127 -6.66 36.57 2.45
C LYS A 127 -6.68 36.86 3.95
N LYS A 128 -6.02 36.03 4.76
CA LYS A 128 -5.91 36.19 6.21
C LYS A 128 -5.12 37.45 6.58
N GLU A 129 -4.02 37.72 5.87
CA GLU A 129 -3.21 38.94 6.03
C GLU A 129 -4.03 40.18 5.66
N LYS A 130 -4.71 40.19 4.51
CA LYS A 130 -5.60 41.29 4.13
C LYS A 130 -6.73 41.53 5.15
N ALA A 131 -7.31 40.47 5.71
CA ALA A 131 -8.32 40.60 6.75
C ALA A 131 -7.72 41.17 8.04
N ARG A 132 -6.52 40.72 8.44
CA ARG A 132 -5.81 41.25 9.62
C ARG A 132 -5.44 42.71 9.46
N THR A 133 -4.92 43.12 8.30
CA THR A 133 -4.57 44.52 8.05
C THR A 133 -5.81 45.41 8.00
N ALA A 134 -6.93 44.92 7.43
CA ALA A 134 -8.21 45.64 7.48
C ALA A 134 -8.71 45.82 8.92
N THR A 135 -8.71 44.76 9.73
CA THR A 135 -9.11 44.87 11.15
C THR A 135 -8.18 45.75 11.96
N MET A 136 -6.87 45.73 11.70
CA MET A 136 -5.91 46.62 12.38
C MET A 136 -6.09 48.07 11.95
N LYS A 137 -6.41 48.34 10.69
CA LYS A 137 -6.70 49.69 10.20
C LYS A 137 -8.00 50.23 10.79
N GLU A 138 -9.05 49.40 10.86
CA GLU A 138 -10.29 49.74 11.57
C GLU A 138 -10.08 49.94 13.09
N SER A 139 -9.18 49.17 13.72
CA SER A 139 -8.84 49.33 15.14
C SER A 139 -7.95 50.56 15.42
N ALA A 140 -7.18 51.03 14.43
CA ALA A 140 -6.33 52.23 14.53
C ALA A 140 -7.12 53.52 14.23
N GLU A 141 -8.09 53.47 13.31
CA GLU A 141 -9.02 54.59 13.04
C GLU A 141 -10.14 54.66 14.10
N GLY A 142 -10.40 53.56 14.81
CA GLY A 142 -11.40 53.41 15.87
C GLY A 142 -10.80 53.37 17.28
N SER A 143 -9.86 54.25 17.62
CA SER A 143 -9.49 54.55 19.01
C SER A 143 -10.51 55.52 19.63
N SER A 144 -11.79 55.15 19.61
CA SER A 144 -12.77 55.62 20.59
C SER A 144 -13.90 54.58 20.73
N SER A 145 -14.00 54.05 21.96
CA SER A 145 -15.09 53.25 22.54
C SER A 145 -15.06 51.70 22.47
N ALA A 146 -15.04 51.16 23.70
CA ALA A 146 -15.68 49.94 24.19
C ALA A 146 -14.96 48.58 24.06
N HIS A 147 -14.29 48.24 25.17
CA HIS A 147 -14.16 46.87 25.69
C HIS A 147 -15.54 46.21 25.82
N GLY A 148 -15.71 45.02 25.26
CA GLY A 148 -16.91 44.20 25.39
C GLY A 148 -16.63 42.74 25.04
N GLU A 149 -16.48 41.93 26.08
CA GLU A 149 -16.38 40.47 26.07
C GLU A 149 -17.62 39.83 25.42
N GLY A 150 -17.46 38.82 24.55
CA GLY A 150 -18.59 38.12 23.94
C GLY A 150 -18.26 37.44 22.61
N GLY A 151 -17.61 36.27 22.68
CA GLY A 151 -17.23 35.49 21.50
C GLY A 151 -18.43 34.82 20.81
N HIS A 152 -19.13 35.55 19.94
CA HIS A 152 -19.99 34.96 18.92
C HIS A 152 -19.52 35.37 17.53
N VAL A 153 -18.74 34.48 16.89
CA VAL A 153 -18.25 34.65 15.52
C VAL A 153 -19.47 34.68 14.58
N PRO A 154 -19.75 35.77 13.84
CA PRO A 154 -20.92 35.81 12.98
C PRO A 154 -20.72 34.81 11.84
N LEU A 155 -21.65 33.86 11.71
CA LEU A 155 -21.74 32.89 10.60
C LEU A 155 -21.87 33.65 9.27
N LYS A 156 -20.74 34.09 8.71
CA LYS A 156 -20.66 34.71 7.39
C LYS A 156 -20.97 33.63 6.33
N LYS A 157 -22.23 33.64 5.90
CA LYS A 157 -22.73 33.25 4.57
C LYS A 157 -22.29 31.86 4.11
N ARG A 158 -23.13 30.85 4.43
CA ARG A 158 -23.16 29.57 3.72
C ARG A 158 -23.21 29.87 2.22
N ARG A 159 -22.21 29.37 1.48
CA ARG A 159 -22.09 29.59 0.04
C ARG A 159 -23.17 28.77 -0.66
N LEU A 160 -24.26 29.44 -1.02
CA LEU A 160 -25.26 28.91 -1.93
C LEU A 160 -24.61 28.80 -3.31
N VAL A 161 -24.33 27.58 -3.76
CA VAL A 161 -24.02 27.32 -5.17
C VAL A 161 -25.35 26.96 -5.82
N ASN A 162 -25.80 27.81 -6.74
CA ASN A 162 -26.99 27.63 -7.58
C ASN A 162 -28.34 27.51 -6.86
N GLY A 163 -28.58 28.28 -5.79
CA GLY A 163 -29.94 28.44 -5.24
C GLY A 163 -30.48 27.26 -4.41
N ARG A 164 -29.75 26.14 -4.28
CA ARG A 164 -30.16 25.00 -3.45
C ARG A 164 -29.29 24.89 -2.20
N GLU A 165 -29.93 24.83 -1.04
CA GLU A 165 -29.25 24.58 0.22
C GLU A 165 -28.65 23.17 0.23
N LEU A 166 -27.34 23.06 0.40
CA LEU A 166 -26.68 21.80 0.72
C LEU A 166 -27.03 21.43 2.16
N VAL A 167 -28.07 20.61 2.31
CA VAL A 167 -28.39 19.91 3.55
C VAL A 167 -27.52 18.66 3.59
N PHE A 168 -26.58 18.62 4.54
CA PHE A 168 -25.71 17.46 4.74
C PHE A 168 -26.53 16.40 5.47
N LYS A 169 -27.09 15.43 4.73
CA LYS A 169 -27.79 14.29 5.33
C LYS A 169 -26.74 13.38 5.97
N LYS A 170 -26.74 13.28 7.30
CA LYS A 170 -25.89 12.36 8.06
C LYS A 170 -26.33 10.94 7.73
N GLN A 171 -25.40 10.05 7.37
CA GLN A 171 -25.71 8.65 7.10
C GLN A 171 -26.29 8.02 8.38
N GLY A 172 -27.55 7.58 8.33
CA GLY A 172 -28.22 6.89 9.44
C GLY A 172 -29.73 7.12 9.62
N GLU A 173 -30.39 8.03 8.90
CA GLU A 173 -31.84 8.24 9.03
C GLU A 173 -32.62 7.92 7.74
N ASN A 174 -33.45 6.87 7.89
CA ASN A 174 -34.58 6.37 7.09
C ASN A 174 -34.25 5.54 5.84
N GLU A 175 -34.12 4.23 6.08
CA GLU A 175 -34.84 3.21 5.30
C GLU A 175 -36.32 3.31 5.67
N GLU A 176 -37.15 3.83 4.77
CA GLU A 176 -38.57 3.48 4.54
C GLU A 176 -39.22 4.57 3.69
N GLU A 177 -39.93 4.12 2.66
CA GLU A 177 -40.78 4.86 1.72
C GLU A 177 -40.12 5.68 0.60
N ALA A 178 -39.93 5.00 -0.54
CA ALA A 178 -40.36 5.47 -1.86
C ALA A 178 -40.29 4.32 -2.86
N SER A 179 -41.22 3.37 -2.74
CA SER A 179 -41.59 2.46 -3.81
C SER A 179 -42.63 3.13 -4.71
N ALA A 180 -42.44 2.97 -6.02
CA ALA A 180 -43.41 3.06 -7.11
C ALA A 180 -43.26 4.25 -8.08
N GLU A 181 -43.27 3.86 -9.36
CA GLU A 181 -43.56 4.61 -10.60
C GLU A 181 -42.46 5.52 -11.17
N GLU A 182 -42.18 5.57 -12.46
CA GLU A 182 -42.32 4.69 -13.63
C GLU A 182 -41.55 5.42 -14.76
N GLU A 183 -40.86 4.64 -15.57
CA GLU A 183 -40.39 4.83 -16.95
C GLU A 183 -40.70 6.14 -17.71
N LYS A 184 -39.64 6.72 -18.33
CA LYS A 184 -39.70 7.25 -19.71
C LYS A 184 -38.38 7.00 -20.44
N GLU A 185 -38.47 6.17 -21.48
CA GLU A 185 -37.53 6.09 -22.59
C GLU A 185 -37.65 7.33 -23.48
N GLU A 186 -36.54 7.83 -24.04
CA GLU A 186 -36.41 8.25 -25.45
C GLU A 186 -34.92 8.21 -25.86
N GLU A 187 -34.64 7.47 -26.94
CA GLU A 187 -33.36 7.35 -27.63
C GLU A 187 -32.99 8.60 -28.43
N ILE A 188 -31.68 8.92 -28.56
CA ILE A 188 -31.12 9.43 -29.83
C ILE A 188 -29.65 8.97 -30.04
N ALA A 189 -29.48 8.03 -30.96
CA ALA A 189 -28.40 7.78 -31.94
C ALA A 189 -26.90 8.06 -31.62
N GLY A 190 -26.14 6.96 -31.52
CA GLY A 190 -25.15 6.58 -32.54
C GLY A 190 -23.80 7.32 -32.63
N VAL A 191 -22.75 6.71 -32.06
CA VAL A 191 -21.41 6.66 -32.69
C VAL A 191 -20.84 5.26 -32.49
N GLU A 192 -20.36 4.71 -33.61
CA GLU A 192 -19.88 3.36 -33.85
C GLU A 192 -18.52 3.03 -33.21
N GLU A 193 -18.32 1.72 -33.03
CA GLU A 193 -17.05 0.97 -33.11
C GLU A 193 -15.93 1.18 -32.05
N ALA A 194 -15.79 0.15 -31.19
CA ALA A 194 -14.57 -0.66 -31.13
C ALA A 194 -14.79 -1.89 -30.23
N GLN A 195 -15.12 -3.02 -30.85
CA GLN A 195 -15.09 -4.33 -30.21
C GLN A 195 -13.62 -4.73 -29.99
N VAL A 196 -13.20 -4.84 -28.73
CA VAL A 196 -11.90 -5.42 -28.38
C VAL A 196 -11.99 -6.93 -28.62
N THR A 197 -11.53 -7.35 -29.80
CA THR A 197 -11.29 -8.75 -30.13
C THR A 197 -10.22 -9.32 -29.19
N ILE A 198 -10.61 -10.31 -28.40
CA ILE A 198 -9.70 -11.11 -27.59
C ILE A 198 -8.84 -11.93 -28.56
N GLN A 199 -7.64 -11.46 -28.83
CA GLN A 199 -6.68 -12.17 -29.67
C GLN A 199 -6.11 -13.33 -28.85
N THR A 200 -6.61 -14.53 -29.12
CA THR A 200 -6.03 -15.79 -28.65
C THR A 200 -4.61 -15.91 -29.20
N LEU A 201 -3.62 -15.95 -28.31
CA LEU A 201 -2.21 -16.14 -28.61
C LEU A 201 -2.00 -17.48 -29.35
N ILE A 202 -1.66 -17.40 -30.63
CA ILE A 202 -1.21 -18.54 -31.44
C ILE A 202 0.22 -18.89 -30.99
N PRO A 203 0.54 -20.14 -30.63
CA PRO A 203 1.91 -20.52 -30.33
C PRO A 203 2.76 -20.50 -31.61
N VAL A 204 3.75 -19.61 -31.67
CA VAL A 204 4.77 -19.57 -32.72
C VAL A 204 5.63 -20.83 -32.63
N ALA A 205 5.62 -21.64 -33.69
CA ALA A 205 6.45 -22.84 -33.80
C ALA A 205 7.95 -22.47 -33.91
N PRO A 206 8.87 -23.29 -33.35
CA PRO A 206 10.31 -23.01 -33.44
C PRO A 206 10.82 -23.11 -34.88
N PRO A 207 11.88 -22.37 -35.26
CA PRO A 207 12.41 -22.39 -36.62
C PRO A 207 13.00 -23.76 -36.96
N LYS A 208 12.54 -24.32 -38.08
CA LYS A 208 12.99 -25.60 -38.61
C LYS A 208 14.32 -25.39 -39.35
N MET A 209 15.42 -25.92 -38.83
CA MET A 209 16.71 -25.90 -39.52
C MET A 209 16.70 -26.93 -40.65
N THR A 210 16.73 -26.47 -41.91
CA THR A 210 17.02 -27.31 -43.08
C THR A 210 18.53 -27.33 -43.31
N ILE A 211 19.12 -28.52 -43.21
CA ILE A 211 20.50 -28.79 -43.62
C ILE A 211 20.44 -29.08 -45.12
N HIS A 212 21.18 -28.30 -45.92
CA HIS A 212 21.44 -28.65 -47.31
C HIS A 212 22.73 -29.46 -47.34
N GLU A 213 22.63 -30.73 -47.73
CA GLU A 213 23.77 -31.56 -48.09
C GLU A 213 24.14 -31.23 -49.54
N ASP A 214 25.17 -30.41 -49.72
CA ASP A 214 25.81 -30.23 -51.02
C ASP A 214 26.60 -31.50 -51.35
N ASN A 215 26.29 -32.11 -52.51
CA ASN A 215 27.04 -33.21 -53.12
C ASN A 215 28.39 -32.74 -53.65
#